data_AF-A0A8T2YF63-F1
#
_entry.id   AF-A0A8T2YF63-F1
#
_cell.length_a   1.000
_cell.length_b   1.000
_cell.length_c   1.000
_cell.angle_alpha   90.00
_cell.angle_beta   90.00
_cell.angle_gamma   90.00
#
_symmetry.space_group_name_H-M   'P 1'
#
loop_
_entity.id
_entity.type
_entity.pdbx_description
1 polymer ?
#
loop_
_entity_poly.entity_id
_entity_poly.type
_entity_poly.pdbx_seq_one_letter_code
_entity_poly.pdbx_strand_id
1 'polypeptide(L)'
;MAAAASAACRRVVGYQFGSNSGGIGFGRGGSGAVSPSNLGLISQNRNISQLVNSNGRRLFLVDTLALVRRLESQGVPLKQAEAITAAITGVLNDSLENVSHSVVSKEEMQKNALIQETSLSKFKSEVQSSQEHHFSLLQHETEKLRHDIEKMRSELRSGLCIYPACWIRLLPIFFMLSH
;
A
#
# COMPACT_ATOMS: atom_id res chain seq x y z
N MET A 1 29.50 29.73 -30.22
CA MET A 1 30.38 28.61 -29.80
C MET A 1 29.50 27.56 -29.13
N ALA A 2 28.67 26.75 -29.81
CA ALA A 2 29.00 25.69 -30.80
C ALA A 2 30.26 24.92 -30.37
N ALA A 3 30.34 23.60 -30.17
CA ALA A 3 29.48 22.43 -30.43
C ALA A 3 30.04 21.29 -29.52
N ALA A 4 29.28 20.38 -28.89
CA ALA A 4 28.50 19.25 -29.42
C ALA A 4 29.26 18.35 -30.43
N ALA A 5 29.88 17.28 -29.92
CA ALA A 5 30.38 16.10 -30.65
C ALA A 5 30.62 14.97 -29.61
N SER A 6 30.29 13.70 -29.80
CA SER A 6 29.70 12.96 -30.91
C SER A 6 29.26 11.55 -30.44
N ALA A 7 28.31 10.98 -31.18
CA ALA A 7 28.07 9.56 -31.50
C ALA A 7 27.76 8.55 -30.36
N ALA A 8 26.62 7.84 -30.30
CA ALA A 8 25.75 7.14 -31.28
C ALA A 8 25.96 5.60 -31.31
N CYS A 9 24.82 4.92 -31.46
CA CYS A 9 24.57 3.49 -31.74
C CYS A 9 24.53 2.54 -30.52
N ARG A 10 23.35 2.16 -30.00
CA ARG A 10 22.25 1.28 -30.49
C ARG A 10 22.44 -0.20 -30.12
N ARG A 11 21.49 -0.66 -29.29
CA ARG A 11 20.82 -1.99 -29.18
C ARG A 11 21.67 -3.25 -29.36
N VAL A 12 21.58 -4.16 -28.38
CA VAL A 12 20.73 -5.37 -28.39
C VAL A 12 21.03 -6.21 -27.13
N VAL A 13 19.95 -6.60 -26.44
CA VAL A 13 19.71 -7.83 -25.65
C VAL A 13 20.89 -8.48 -24.92
N GLY A 14 20.74 -8.64 -23.60
CA GLY A 14 21.56 -9.55 -22.82
C GLY A 14 21.14 -9.58 -21.36
N TYR A 15 20.17 -10.43 -21.06
CA TYR A 15 19.83 -10.80 -19.69
C TYR A 15 21.02 -11.52 -19.03
N GLN A 16 21.18 -11.23 -17.74
CA GLN A 16 21.58 -12.16 -16.67
C GLN A 16 23.04 -12.30 -16.22
N PHE A 17 23.12 -12.44 -14.89
CA PHE A 17 24.04 -13.20 -14.06
C PHE A 17 25.38 -12.59 -13.62
N GLY A 18 25.51 -12.49 -12.29
CA GLY A 18 26.76 -12.49 -11.52
C GLY A 18 26.81 -11.35 -10.50
N SER A 19 27.22 -11.51 -9.25
CA SER A 19 27.59 -12.69 -8.46
C SER A 19 27.54 -12.26 -6.99
N ASN A 20 27.15 -13.20 -6.13
CA ASN A 20 27.14 -13.07 -4.68
C ASN A 20 28.54 -12.78 -4.12
N SER A 21 28.60 -11.87 -3.15
CA SER A 21 29.57 -11.92 -2.07
C SER A 21 28.94 -11.38 -0.79
N GLY A 22 28.80 -12.24 0.22
CA GLY A 22 28.26 -11.86 1.52
C GLY A 22 27.85 -13.08 2.32
N GLY A 23 28.83 -13.90 2.74
CA GLY A 23 28.58 -14.95 3.71
C GLY A 23 28.33 -14.34 5.09
N ILE A 24 27.31 -14.83 5.80
CA ILE A 24 27.25 -14.77 7.26
C ILE A 24 26.74 -16.14 7.74
N GLY A 25 27.59 -16.80 8.54
CA GLY A 25 27.35 -18.13 9.06
C GLY A 25 26.23 -18.16 10.11
N PHE A 26 25.49 -19.26 10.09
CA PHE A 26 24.47 -19.60 11.08
C PHE A 26 25.13 -20.11 12.37
N GLY A 27 25.11 -19.29 13.43
CA GLY A 27 25.35 -19.72 14.81
C GLY A 27 24.03 -20.04 15.51
N ARG A 28 23.88 -21.28 15.96
CA ARG A 28 22.73 -21.84 16.69
C ARG A 28 22.47 -21.13 18.03
N GLY A 29 21.19 -20.88 18.31
CA GLY A 29 20.63 -20.98 19.67
C GLY A 29 19.84 -19.77 20.15
N GLY A 30 18.54 -19.97 20.41
CA GLY A 30 17.79 -19.16 21.39
C GLY A 30 16.49 -18.52 20.90
N SER A 31 15.38 -19.09 21.36
CA SER A 31 14.07 -18.47 21.62
C SER A 31 13.29 -17.85 20.45
N GLY A 32 12.15 -18.48 20.15
CA GLY A 32 11.23 -18.11 19.08
C GLY A 32 10.70 -16.68 19.21
N ALA A 33 11.18 -15.83 18.32
CA ALA A 33 10.39 -14.71 17.81
C ALA A 33 9.61 -15.25 16.61
N VAL A 34 8.28 -15.28 16.70
CA VAL A 34 7.44 -15.32 15.51
C VAL A 34 7.66 -14.00 14.78
N SER A 35 8.64 -13.99 13.87
CA SER A 35 8.75 -12.96 12.86
C SER A 35 7.45 -12.98 12.07
N PRO A 36 6.74 -11.86 11.88
CA PRO A 36 5.75 -11.78 10.82
C PRO A 36 6.54 -11.74 9.51
N SER A 37 6.93 -12.92 9.04
CA SER A 37 7.38 -13.12 7.68
C SER A 37 6.23 -12.73 6.77
N ASN A 38 6.54 -11.87 5.80
CA ASN A 38 5.76 -11.60 4.61
C ASN A 38 4.35 -11.01 4.82
N LEU A 39 4.31 -9.68 4.88
CA LEU A 39 3.37 -8.96 4.02
C LEU A 39 4.11 -8.37 2.81
N GLY A 40 4.90 -9.21 2.15
CA GLY A 40 5.25 -9.01 0.76
C GLY A 40 4.01 -9.29 -0.08
N LEU A 41 3.70 -8.38 -1.01
CA LEU A 41 2.53 -8.36 -1.88
C LEU A 41 1.24 -7.91 -1.19
N ILE A 42 0.94 -6.61 -1.24
CA ILE A 42 -0.21 -6.02 -1.95
C ILE A 42 0.09 -4.51 -2.02
N SER A 43 0.95 -4.13 -2.96
CA SER A 43 0.75 -2.86 -3.66
C SER A 43 1.10 -3.13 -5.12
N GLN A 44 0.40 -4.11 -5.68
CA GLN A 44 -0.05 -3.89 -7.03
C GLN A 44 -1.03 -2.74 -6.90
N ASN A 45 -0.53 -1.52 -7.07
CA ASN A 45 -1.32 -0.41 -7.59
C ASN A 45 -1.95 -0.94 -8.86
N ARG A 46 -3.08 -1.65 -8.71
CA ARG A 46 -3.98 -1.94 -9.80
C ARG A 46 -4.24 -0.56 -10.36
N ASN A 47 -3.73 -0.35 -11.56
CA ASN A 47 -4.08 0.76 -12.41
C ASN A 47 -5.62 0.82 -12.43
N ILE A 48 -6.22 1.57 -11.50
CA ILE A 48 -7.63 1.99 -11.60
C ILE A 48 -7.76 2.91 -12.83
N SER A 49 -6.63 3.34 -13.39
CA SER A 49 -6.44 3.74 -14.77
C SER A 49 -6.49 2.54 -15.76
N GLN A 50 -7.51 1.70 -15.71
CA GLN A 50 -8.22 1.48 -16.98
C GLN A 50 -9.04 2.76 -17.17
N LEU A 51 -8.41 3.90 -17.43
CA LEU A 51 -8.10 4.32 -18.80
C LEU A 51 -9.11 3.66 -19.73
N VAL A 52 -10.36 4.07 -19.59
CA VAL A 52 -11.16 4.30 -20.78
C VAL A 52 -10.29 5.25 -21.59
N ASN A 53 -9.49 4.68 -22.49
CA ASN A 53 -9.07 5.34 -23.69
C ASN A 53 -10.39 5.68 -24.36
N SER A 54 -10.98 6.81 -23.94
CA SER A 54 -11.90 7.54 -24.77
C SER A 54 -11.02 7.99 -25.91
N ASN A 55 -10.76 7.04 -26.83
CA ASN A 55 -10.48 7.35 -28.21
C ASN A 55 -11.38 8.54 -28.50
N GLY A 56 -10.79 9.71 -28.76
CA GLY A 56 -11.46 11.00 -28.88
C GLY A 56 -12.40 11.03 -30.10
N ARG A 57 -13.33 10.08 -30.14
CA ARG A 57 -14.17 9.68 -31.24
C ARG A 57 -15.36 8.98 -30.63
N ARG A 58 -16.36 9.79 -30.33
CA ARG A 58 -17.70 9.59 -30.88
C ARG A 58 -18.50 10.88 -30.75
N LEU A 59 -17.92 12.00 -31.21
CA LEU A 59 -18.76 13.07 -31.74
C LEU A 59 -19.38 12.49 -33.01
N PHE A 60 -20.59 11.95 -32.89
CA PHE A 60 -21.38 11.54 -34.05
C PHE A 60 -21.88 12.81 -34.72
N LEU A 61 -21.03 13.42 -35.54
CA LEU A 61 -21.44 14.53 -36.38
C LEU A 61 -22.33 13.95 -37.47
N VAL A 62 -23.65 14.06 -37.30
CA VAL A 62 -24.61 13.75 -38.36
C VAL A 62 -24.65 14.93 -39.30
N ASP A 63 -24.14 14.74 -40.52
CA ASP A 63 -24.36 15.70 -41.59
C ASP A 63 -25.80 15.56 -42.08
N THR A 64 -26.69 16.38 -41.52
CA THR A 64 -28.12 16.39 -41.84
C THR A 64 -28.37 16.73 -43.30
N LEU A 65 -27.55 17.59 -43.92
CA LEU A 65 -27.72 17.95 -45.33
C LEU A 65 -27.34 16.79 -46.25
N ALA A 66 -26.19 16.14 -46.00
CA ALA A 66 -25.79 14.97 -46.77
C ALA A 66 -26.77 13.80 -46.61
N LEU A 67 -27.35 13.62 -45.42
CA LEU A 67 -28.36 12.58 -45.18
C LEU A 67 -29.64 12.84 -45.98
N VAL A 68 -30.15 14.08 -45.98
CA VAL A 68 -31.32 14.46 -46.78
C VAL A 68 -31.06 14.25 -48.27
N ARG A 69 -29.90 14.68 -48.79
CA ARG A 69 -29.54 14.49 -50.21
C ARG A 69 -29.45 13.03 -50.62
N ARG A 70 -28.99 12.15 -49.72
CA ARG A 70 -28.97 10.69 -49.94
C ARG A 70 -30.37 10.06 -49.91
N LEU A 71 -31.27 10.57 -49.08
CA LEU A 71 -32.65 10.09 -49.04
C LEU A 71 -33.41 10.54 -50.30
N GLU A 72 -33.19 11.77 -50.75
CA GLU A 72 -33.73 12.26 -52.03
C GLU A 72 -33.23 11.45 -53.22
N SER A 73 -31.94 11.08 -53.27
CA SER A 73 -31.40 10.26 -54.36
C SER A 73 -31.94 8.83 -54.36
N GLN A 74 -32.51 8.36 -53.25
CA GLN A 74 -33.24 7.10 -53.15
C GLN A 74 -34.75 7.24 -53.45
N GLY A 75 -35.20 8.41 -53.90
CA GLY A 75 -36.58 8.67 -54.28
C GLY A 75 -37.50 9.07 -53.13
N VAL A 76 -36.94 9.40 -51.95
CA VAL A 76 -37.74 9.93 -50.83
C VAL A 76 -38.05 11.42 -51.10
N PRO A 77 -39.33 11.83 -51.07
CA PRO A 77 -39.71 13.24 -51.14
C PRO A 77 -38.98 14.07 -50.08
N LEU A 78 -38.48 15.26 -50.45
CA LEU A 78 -37.71 16.16 -49.58
C LEU A 78 -38.31 16.30 -48.17
N LYS A 79 -39.62 16.55 -48.09
CA LYS A 79 -40.33 16.77 -46.82
C LYS A 79 -40.32 15.53 -45.91
N GLN A 80 -40.32 14.33 -46.49
CA GLN A 80 -40.19 13.07 -45.75
C GLN A 80 -38.74 12.79 -45.37
N ALA A 81 -37.78 13.12 -46.24
CA ALA A 81 -36.35 12.98 -45.96
C ALA A 81 -35.92 13.88 -44.78
N GLU A 82 -36.44 15.11 -44.71
CA GLU A 82 -36.24 16.03 -43.59
C GLU A 82 -36.84 15.47 -42.29
N ALA A 83 -38.07 14.95 -42.32
CA ALA A 83 -38.72 14.37 -41.15
C ALA A 83 -37.98 13.15 -40.60
N ILE A 84 -37.50 12.26 -41.47
CA ILE A 84 -36.70 11.09 -41.09
C ILE A 84 -35.37 11.53 -40.49
N THR A 85 -34.70 12.49 -41.13
CA THR A 85 -33.42 13.04 -40.64
C THR A 85 -33.58 13.70 -39.27
N ALA A 86 -34.68 14.42 -39.05
CA ALA A 86 -35.01 15.03 -37.76
C ALA A 86 -35.24 13.98 -36.67
N ALA A 87 -35.99 12.91 -36.97
CA ALA A 87 -36.23 11.82 -36.02
C ALA A 87 -34.93 11.09 -35.63
N ILE A 88 -34.05 10.81 -36.60
CA ILE A 88 -32.74 10.18 -36.36
C ILE A 88 -31.87 11.08 -35.49
N THR A 89 -31.82 12.38 -35.79
CA THR A 89 -31.04 13.35 -35.01
C THR A 89 -31.57 13.45 -33.58
N GLY A 90 -32.90 13.42 -33.39
CA GLY A 90 -33.53 13.38 -32.06
C GLY A 90 -33.10 12.16 -31.25
N VAL A 91 -33.28 10.95 -31.79
CA VAL A 91 -32.89 9.70 -31.10
C VAL A 91 -31.39 9.68 -30.76
N LEU A 92 -30.53 10.20 -31.64
CA LEU A 92 -29.09 10.26 -31.39
C LEU A 92 -28.73 11.25 -30.28
N ASN A 93 -29.39 12.41 -30.23
CA ASN A 93 -29.20 13.38 -29.16
C ASN A 93 -29.65 12.81 -27.81
N ASP A 94 -30.85 12.22 -27.75
CA ASP A 94 -31.38 11.59 -26.53
C ASP A 94 -30.47 10.46 -26.03
N SER A 95 -29.95 9.65 -26.95
CA SER A 95 -29.02 8.57 -26.63
C SER A 95 -27.68 9.09 -26.11
N LEU A 96 -27.17 10.18 -26.70
CA LEU A 96 -25.91 10.78 -26.26
C LEU A 96 -26.03 11.43 -24.89
N GLU A 97 -27.14 12.13 -24.62
CA GLU A 97 -27.43 12.74 -23.32
C GLU A 97 -27.53 11.66 -22.23
N ASN A 98 -28.27 10.57 -22.49
CA ASN A 98 -28.38 9.44 -21.57
C ASN A 98 -27.01 8.78 -21.29
N VAL A 99 -26.19 8.55 -22.32
CA VAL A 99 -24.84 8.00 -22.12
C VAL A 99 -23.96 8.97 -21.34
N SER A 100 -24.07 10.29 -21.58
CA SER A 100 -23.26 11.30 -20.89
C SER A 100 -23.47 11.31 -19.37
N HIS A 101 -24.70 11.06 -18.90
CA HIS A 101 -24.99 10.93 -17.47
C HIS A 101 -24.39 9.67 -16.84
N SER A 102 -24.15 8.62 -17.62
CA SER A 102 -23.59 7.34 -17.14
C SER A 102 -22.06 7.30 -17.16
N VAL A 103 -21.41 8.24 -17.87
CA VAL A 103 -19.96 8.29 -17.98
C VAL A 103 -19.43 9.21 -16.87
N VAL A 104 -18.73 8.61 -15.91
CA VAL A 104 -17.99 9.38 -14.89
C VAL A 104 -16.93 10.21 -15.60
N SER A 105 -16.93 11.53 -15.35
CA SER A 105 -15.94 12.44 -15.92
C SER A 105 -14.52 12.05 -15.47
N LYS A 106 -13.50 12.42 -16.26
CA LYS A 106 -12.11 12.12 -15.90
C LYS A 106 -11.74 12.80 -14.58
N GLU A 107 -12.26 14.00 -14.37
CA GLU A 107 -12.05 14.84 -13.20
C GLU A 107 -12.66 14.19 -11.94
N GLU A 108 -13.89 13.68 -12.04
CA GLU A 108 -14.56 12.99 -10.94
C GLU A 108 -13.92 11.64 -10.61
N MET A 109 -13.49 10.90 -11.63
CA MET A 109 -12.70 9.68 -11.44
C MET A 109 -11.39 9.96 -10.70
N GLN A 110 -10.66 11.01 -11.10
CA GLN A 110 -9.43 11.44 -10.42
C GLN A 110 -9.69 11.86 -8.97
N LYS A 111 -10.74 12.64 -8.73
CA LYS A 111 -11.14 13.03 -7.37
C LYS A 111 -11.44 11.81 -6.50
N ASN A 112 -12.18 10.83 -7.02
CA ASN A 112 -12.50 9.60 -6.30
C ASN A 112 -11.24 8.77 -6.01
N ALA A 113 -10.30 8.70 -6.96
CA ALA A 113 -9.01 8.04 -6.74
C ALA A 113 -8.21 8.72 -5.61
N LEU A 114 -8.11 10.06 -5.62
CA LEU A 114 -7.45 10.82 -4.55
C LEU A 114 -8.11 10.60 -3.19
N ILE A 115 -9.45 10.58 -3.12
CA ILE A 115 -10.19 10.28 -1.88
C ILE A 115 -9.88 8.86 -1.38
N GLN A 116 -9.81 7.89 -2.28
CA GLN A 116 -9.46 6.52 -1.93
C GLN A 116 -8.02 6.41 -1.42
N GLU A 117 -7.06 7.05 -2.08
CA GLU A 117 -5.65 7.08 -1.66
C GLU A 117 -5.45 7.75 -0.30
N THR A 118 -6.15 8.87 -0.04
CA THR A 118 -6.07 9.56 1.25
C THR A 118 -6.67 8.71 2.38
N SER A 119 -7.79 8.05 2.13
CA SER A 119 -8.41 7.13 3.10
C SER A 119 -7.52 5.94 3.42
N LEU A 120 -6.89 5.35 2.40
CA LEU A 120 -5.93 4.26 2.58
C LEU A 120 -4.72 4.73 3.39
N SER A 121 -4.18 5.91 3.07
CA SER A 121 -3.04 6.49 3.79
C SER A 121 -3.34 6.73 5.27
N LYS A 122 -4.54 7.25 5.59
CA LYS A 122 -5.01 7.41 6.97
C LYS A 122 -5.11 6.07 7.69
N PHE A 123 -5.78 5.10 7.08
CA PHE A 123 -5.89 3.75 7.64
C PHE A 123 -4.52 3.12 7.94
N LYS A 124 -3.57 3.25 7.00
CA LYS A 124 -2.19 2.79 7.19
C LYS A 124 -1.52 3.46 8.39
N SER A 125 -1.67 4.77 8.54
CA SER A 125 -1.08 5.51 9.66
C SER A 125 -1.70 5.12 11.01
N GLU A 126 -3.02 4.86 11.05
CA GLU A 126 -3.71 4.39 12.25
C GLU A 126 -3.26 2.99 12.66
N VAL A 127 -3.13 2.07 11.69
CA VAL A 127 -2.63 0.71 11.93
C VAL A 127 -1.18 0.76 12.44
N GLN A 128 -0.32 1.56 11.80
CA GLN A 128 1.07 1.69 12.21
C GLN A 128 1.19 2.29 13.62
N SER A 129 0.45 3.37 13.90
CA SER A 129 0.42 4.01 15.21
C SER A 129 -0.07 3.05 16.30
N SER A 130 -1.13 2.29 16.02
CA SER A 130 -1.66 1.28 16.94
C SER A 130 -0.63 0.18 17.21
N GLN A 131 0.07 -0.30 16.17
CA GLN A 131 1.11 -1.31 16.30
C GLN A 131 2.30 -0.80 17.14
N GLU A 132 2.79 0.41 16.86
CA GLU A 132 3.87 1.04 17.61
C GLU A 132 3.49 1.25 19.08
N HIS A 133 2.25 1.67 19.35
CA HIS A 133 1.71 1.82 20.69
C HIS A 133 1.64 0.48 21.44
N HIS A 134 1.08 -0.56 20.82
CA HIS A 134 1.02 -1.90 21.41
C HIS A 134 2.41 -2.46 21.69
N PHE A 135 3.36 -2.27 20.77
CA PHE A 135 4.74 -2.70 20.98
C PHE A 135 5.40 -1.96 22.14
N SER A 136 5.23 -0.63 22.22
CA SER A 136 5.78 0.19 23.31
C SER A 136 5.21 -0.22 24.67
N LEU A 137 3.91 -0.50 24.73
CA LEU A 137 3.24 -0.98 25.94
C LEU A 137 3.82 -2.33 26.40
N LEU A 138 3.90 -3.30 25.48
CA LEU A 138 4.46 -4.62 25.78
C LEU A 138 5.93 -4.54 26.22
N GLN A 139 6.73 -3.67 25.60
CA GLN A 139 8.12 -3.45 25.98
C GLN A 139 8.21 -2.88 27.39
N HIS A 140 7.40 -1.88 27.72
CA HIS A 140 7.33 -1.29 29.05
C HIS A 140 6.90 -2.31 30.11
N GLU A 141 5.86 -3.11 29.84
CA GLU A 141 5.42 -4.18 30.74
C GLU A 141 6.49 -5.27 30.94
N THR A 142 7.18 -5.65 29.87
CA THR A 142 8.30 -6.61 29.93
C THR A 142 9.44 -6.06 30.78
N GLU A 143 9.79 -4.78 30.61
CA GLU A 143 10.85 -4.15 31.39
C GLU A 143 10.47 -4.03 32.86
N LYS A 144 9.21 -3.70 33.17
CA LYS A 144 8.70 -3.69 34.54
C LYS A 144 8.81 -5.09 35.18
N LEU A 145 8.34 -6.14 34.50
CA LEU A 145 8.45 -7.51 34.99
C LEU A 145 9.92 -7.93 35.18
N ARG A 146 10.81 -7.52 34.28
CA ARG A 146 12.25 -7.75 34.39
C ARG A 146 12.84 -7.09 35.64
N HIS A 147 12.46 -5.84 35.92
CA HIS A 147 12.88 -5.14 37.14
C HIS A 147 12.38 -5.84 38.40
N ASP A 148 11.12 -6.27 38.42
CA ASP A 148 10.53 -6.99 39.56
C ASP A 148 11.24 -8.33 39.82
N ILE A 149 11.59 -9.07 38.74
CA ILE A 149 12.40 -10.30 38.84
C ILE A 149 13.77 -10.01 39.44
N GLU A 150 14.46 -8.97 38.96
CA GLU A 150 15.80 -8.64 39.45
C GLU A 150 15.76 -8.19 40.92
N LYS A 151 14.71 -7.45 41.31
CA LYS A 151 14.47 -7.08 42.70
C LYS A 151 14.30 -8.32 43.58
N MET A 152 13.39 -9.24 43.21
CA MET A 152 13.20 -10.48 43.97
C MET A 152 14.49 -11.31 44.06
N ARG A 153 15.27 -11.38 42.98
CA ARG A 153 16.59 -12.05 42.98
C ARG A 153 17.58 -11.37 43.93
N SER A 154 17.62 -10.05 43.94
CA SER A 154 18.52 -9.28 44.83
C SER A 154 18.16 -9.48 46.31
N GLU A 155 16.87 -9.53 46.64
CA GLU A 155 16.37 -9.80 47.99
C GLU A 155 16.73 -11.22 48.45
N LEU A 156 16.51 -12.23 47.61
CA LEU A 156 16.91 -13.60 47.88
C LEU A 156 18.43 -13.74 48.08
N ARG A 157 19.22 -13.07 47.23
CA ARG A 157 20.69 -13.10 47.34
C ARG A 157 21.16 -12.41 48.61
N SER A 158 20.60 -11.25 48.94
CA SER A 158 20.89 -10.53 50.18
C SER A 158 20.57 -11.41 51.40
N GLY A 159 19.38 -12.03 51.42
CA GLY A 159 18.99 -12.99 52.45
C GLY A 159 19.95 -14.17 52.57
N LEU A 160 20.27 -14.82 51.44
CA LEU A 160 21.21 -15.95 51.41
C LEU A 160 22.61 -15.57 51.87
N CYS A 161 23.09 -14.34 51.61
CA CYS A 161 24.38 -13.86 52.11
C CYS A 161 24.36 -13.57 53.62
N ILE A 162 23.21 -13.18 54.18
CA ILE A 162 23.06 -12.90 55.62
C ILE A 162 23.13 -14.19 56.44
N TYR A 163 22.51 -15.29 55.99
CA TYR A 163 22.48 -16.56 56.72
C TYR A 163 23.86 -17.13 57.14
N PRO A 164 24.83 -17.35 56.22
CA PRO A 164 26.14 -17.87 56.57
C PRO A 164 26.98 -16.84 57.34
N ALA A 165 26.84 -15.54 57.05
CA ALA A 165 27.54 -14.49 57.78
C ALA A 165 27.08 -14.41 59.25
N CYS A 166 25.78 -14.59 59.50
CA CYS A 166 25.21 -14.64 60.84
C CYS A 166 25.67 -15.91 61.59
N TRP A 167 25.69 -17.06 60.91
CA TRP A 167 26.21 -18.32 61.45
C TRP A 167 27.69 -18.24 61.83
N ILE A 168 28.55 -17.72 60.95
CA ILE A 168 30.00 -17.57 61.21
C ILE A 168 30.24 -16.64 62.40
N ARG A 169 29.43 -15.59 62.55
CA ARG A 169 29.58 -14.62 63.65
C ARG A 169 29.07 -15.14 65.00
N LEU A 170 28.12 -16.08 64.99
CA LEU A 170 27.57 -16.72 66.20
C LEU A 170 28.35 -18.00 66.61
N LEU A 171 29.12 -18.59 65.71
CA LEU A 171 29.93 -19.79 65.96
C LEU A 171 30.85 -19.69 67.20
N PRO A 172 31.57 -18.58 67.45
CA PRO A 172 32.44 -18.45 68.63
C PRO A 172 31.65 -18.35 69.94
N ILE A 173 30.46 -17.74 69.91
CA ILE A 173 29.60 -17.56 71.08
C ILE A 173 29.02 -18.92 71.49
N PHE A 174 28.63 -19.75 70.52
CA PHE A 174 28.18 -21.12 70.78
C PHE A 174 29.30 -22.00 71.34
N PHE A 175 30.53 -21.82 70.86
CA PHE A 175 31.71 -22.54 71.37
C PHE A 175 32.07 -22.15 72.81
N MET A 176 31.89 -20.88 73.19
CA MET A 176 32.12 -20.39 74.56
C MET A 176 31.02 -20.79 75.55
N LEU A 177 29.79 -21.06 75.10
CA LEU A 177 28.68 -21.47 75.98
C LEU A 177 28.64 -22.97 76.25
N SER A 178 29.40 -23.77 75.49
CA SER A 178 29.41 -25.23 75.57
C SER A 178 30.52 -25.80 76.47
N HIS A 179 31.26 -24.94 77.18
CA HIS A 179 32.34 -25.30 78.10
C HIS A 179 32.09 -24.65 79.46
#